data_AF-A0AAD6Z211-F1
#
_entry.id   AF-A0AAD6Z211-F1
#
_cell.length_a   1.000
_cell.length_b   1.000
_cell.length_c   1.000
_cell.angle_alpha   90.00
_cell.angle_beta   90.00
_cell.angle_gamma   90.00
#
_symmetry.space_group_name_H-M   'P 1'
#
loop_
_entity.id
_entity.type
_entity.pdbx_description
1 polymer ?
#
loop_
_entity_poly.entity_id
_entity_poly.type
_entity_poly.pdbx_seq_one_letter_code
_entity_poly.pdbx_strand_id
1 'polypeptide(L)'
;LVLTHLVHWLGLDKKHYARAALDSSIELAAKGKNCWAKDLITAASRLPFQCPELVLIATTMVEDIQTYAKAVDNLMKEWLQEEIDSSDKLYLLRGRLEPKKDKPPTQIASTMRHYLTMVRTQTHQEALTSILLSTHQLAVEILRYVNHEHQHVPRENRLCRFC
;
A
#
# COMPACT_ATOMS: atom_id res chain seq x y z
N LEU A 1 -7.05 -8.83 3.73
CA LEU A 1 -8.11 -9.61 3.04
C LEU A 1 -7.62 -11.01 2.71
N VAL A 2 -6.70 -11.21 1.76
CA VAL A 2 -6.26 -12.57 1.34
C VAL A 2 -5.61 -13.38 2.48
N LEU A 3 -4.62 -12.83 3.18
CA LEU A 3 -3.97 -13.51 4.32
C LEU A 3 -4.95 -13.75 5.48
N THR A 4 -5.95 -12.89 5.66
CA THR A 4 -7.01 -13.06 6.66
C THR A 4 -7.90 -14.27 6.34
N HIS A 5 -8.23 -14.48 5.06
CA HIS A 5 -8.95 -15.68 4.63
C HIS A 5 -8.09 -16.94 4.77
N LEU A 6 -6.79 -16.85 4.49
CA LEU A 6 -5.86 -17.96 4.70
C LEU A 6 -5.81 -18.37 6.18
N VAL A 7 -5.68 -17.42 7.09
CA VAL A 7 -5.77 -17.63 8.55
C VAL A 7 -7.08 -18.32 8.93
N HIS A 8 -8.20 -17.86 8.35
CA HIS A 8 -9.50 -18.49 8.60
C HIS A 8 -9.53 -19.95 8.12
N TRP A 9 -9.11 -20.24 6.89
CA TRP A 9 -9.11 -21.61 6.35
C TRP A 9 -8.16 -22.55 7.09
N LEU A 10 -7.00 -22.07 7.55
CA LEU A 10 -6.06 -22.82 8.37
C LEU A 10 -6.66 -23.22 9.74
N GLY A 11 -7.52 -22.36 10.30
CA GLY A 11 -8.19 -22.60 11.58
C GLY A 11 -9.41 -23.52 11.52
N LEU A 12 -9.86 -23.93 10.33
CA LEU A 12 -10.97 -24.86 10.16
C LEU A 12 -10.54 -26.31 10.39
N ASP A 13 -11.49 -27.16 10.80
CA ASP A 13 -11.28 -28.59 10.92
C ASP A 13 -10.87 -29.23 9.57
N LYS A 14 -10.00 -30.24 9.59
CA LYS A 14 -9.51 -30.93 8.38
C LYS A 14 -10.62 -31.56 7.54
N LYS A 15 -11.76 -31.91 8.14
CA LYS A 15 -12.94 -32.45 7.44
C LYS A 15 -13.73 -31.37 6.71
N HIS A 16 -13.49 -30.09 7.01
CA HIS A 16 -14.16 -28.99 6.34
C HIS A 16 -13.66 -28.85 4.91
N TYR A 17 -14.56 -28.75 3.94
CA TYR A 17 -14.21 -28.69 2.51
C TYR A 17 -13.20 -27.59 2.17
N ALA A 18 -13.34 -26.40 2.77
CA ALA A 18 -12.39 -25.30 2.55
C ALA A 18 -10.97 -25.64 3.04
N ARG A 19 -10.84 -26.36 4.17
CA ARG A 19 -9.53 -26.80 4.68
C ARG A 19 -8.93 -27.87 3.78
N ALA A 20 -9.71 -28.87 3.38
CA ALA A 20 -9.28 -29.91 2.45
C ALA A 20 -8.86 -29.34 1.08
N ALA A 21 -9.60 -28.35 0.56
CA ALA A 21 -9.26 -27.66 -0.68
C ALA A 21 -7.95 -26.86 -0.55
N LEU A 22 -7.73 -26.20 0.60
CA LEU A 22 -6.46 -25.51 0.87
C LEU A 22 -5.29 -26.50 0.93
N ASP A 23 -5.43 -27.60 1.66
CA ASP A 23 -4.38 -28.63 1.78
C ASP A 23 -4.01 -29.21 0.40
N SER A 24 -5.02 -29.51 -0.42
CA SER A 24 -4.84 -29.93 -1.82
C SER A 24 -4.14 -28.85 -2.66
N SER A 25 -4.49 -27.58 -2.47
CA SER A 25 -3.83 -26.45 -3.17
C SER A 25 -2.36 -26.35 -2.80
N ILE A 26 -2.01 -26.51 -1.52
CA ILE A 26 -0.63 -26.51 -1.03
C ILE A 26 0.16 -27.67 -1.63
N GLU A 27 -0.42 -28.87 -1.67
CA GLU A 27 0.23 -30.04 -2.29
C GLU A 27 0.47 -29.84 -3.80
N LEU A 28 -0.52 -29.28 -4.51
CA LEU A 28 -0.37 -28.94 -5.92
C LEU A 28 0.72 -27.89 -6.17
N ALA A 29 0.82 -26.89 -5.29
CA ALA A 29 1.87 -25.88 -5.35
C ALA A 29 3.26 -26.49 -5.18
N ALA A 30 3.42 -27.43 -4.23
CA ALA A 30 4.66 -28.18 -4.02
C ALA A 30 5.06 -29.01 -5.25
N LYS A 31 4.08 -29.50 -6.02
CA LYS A 31 4.29 -30.17 -7.32
C LYS A 31 4.50 -29.20 -8.50
N GLY A 32 4.63 -27.91 -8.23
CA GLY A 32 4.84 -26.86 -9.24
C GLY A 32 3.61 -26.56 -10.11
N LYS A 33 2.42 -27.09 -9.78
CA LYS A 33 1.19 -26.87 -10.55
C LYS A 33 0.59 -25.50 -10.25
N ASN A 34 -0.09 -24.92 -11.23
CA ASN A 34 -0.78 -23.65 -11.05
C ASN A 34 -2.04 -23.87 -10.21
N CYS A 35 -2.13 -23.15 -9.10
CA CYS A 35 -3.19 -23.25 -8.12
C CYS A 35 -3.19 -21.99 -7.24
N TRP A 36 -4.26 -21.82 -6.45
CA TRP A 36 -4.41 -20.66 -5.57
C TRP A 36 -3.21 -20.44 -4.62
N ALA A 37 -2.66 -21.51 -4.00
CA ALA A 37 -1.52 -21.39 -3.11
C ALA A 37 -0.25 -20.91 -3.84
N LYS A 38 0.02 -21.41 -5.05
CA LYS A 38 1.16 -20.96 -5.87
C LYS A 38 0.99 -19.51 -6.34
N ASP A 39 -0.23 -19.11 -6.68
CA ASP A 39 -0.53 -17.73 -7.06
C ASP A 39 -0.27 -16.78 -5.88
N LEU A 40 -0.64 -17.19 -4.66
CA LEU A 40 -0.38 -16.41 -3.46
C LEU A 40 1.12 -16.28 -3.16
N ILE A 41 1.90 -17.36 -3.26
CA ILE A 41 3.37 -17.32 -3.11
C ILE A 41 3.99 -16.40 -4.16
N THR A 42 3.53 -16.51 -5.41
CA THR A 42 4.02 -15.66 -6.53
C THR A 42 3.65 -14.19 -6.34
N ALA A 43 2.46 -13.90 -5.82
CA ALA A 43 2.06 -12.53 -5.51
C ALA A 43 2.90 -11.95 -4.38
N ALA A 44 3.17 -12.75 -3.34
CA ALA A 44 4.05 -12.38 -2.23
C ALA A 44 5.49 -12.07 -2.70
N SER A 45 6.03 -12.87 -3.63
CA SER A 45 7.38 -12.65 -4.16
C SER A 45 7.50 -11.43 -5.10
N ARG A 46 6.38 -10.86 -5.54
CA ARG A 46 6.31 -9.71 -6.45
C ARG A 46 5.99 -8.41 -5.75
N LEU A 47 5.97 -8.40 -4.42
CA LEU A 47 5.80 -7.16 -3.66
C LEU A 47 6.92 -6.16 -4.05
N PRO A 48 6.61 -4.85 -4.12
CA PRO A 48 7.57 -3.84 -4.56
C PRO A 48 8.64 -3.52 -3.50
N PHE A 49 8.65 -4.25 -2.39
CA PHE A 49 9.58 -4.11 -1.27
C PHE A 49 10.11 -5.49 -0.84
N GLN A 50 11.30 -5.49 -0.23
CA GLN A 50 11.93 -6.71 0.26
C GLN A 50 11.09 -7.30 1.40
N CYS A 51 10.48 -8.46 1.16
CA CYS A 51 9.67 -9.19 2.13
C CYS A 51 10.23 -10.61 2.31
N PRO A 52 10.16 -11.21 3.50
CA PRO A 52 10.43 -12.64 3.66
C PRO A 52 9.60 -13.48 2.66
N GLU A 53 10.13 -14.63 2.27
CA GLU A 53 9.39 -15.54 1.39
C GLU A 53 8.18 -16.14 2.12
N LEU A 54 7.03 -16.16 1.45
CA LEU A 54 5.85 -16.84 1.97
C LEU A 54 5.99 -18.35 1.77
N VAL A 55 6.14 -19.09 2.86
CA VAL A 55 6.22 -20.55 2.84
C VAL A 55 4.86 -21.15 3.20
N LEU A 56 4.25 -21.87 2.25
CA LEU A 56 3.03 -22.65 2.47
C LEU A 56 3.35 -24.14 2.32
N ILE A 57 3.27 -24.87 3.43
CA ILE A 57 3.51 -26.31 3.54
C ILE A 57 2.42 -26.96 4.39
N ALA A 58 2.36 -28.29 4.39
CA ALA A 58 1.33 -29.04 5.12
C ALA A 58 1.33 -28.77 6.65
N THR A 59 2.45 -28.32 7.20
CA THR A 59 2.62 -27.98 8.63
C THR A 59 2.45 -26.50 8.93
N THR A 60 2.13 -25.65 7.94
CA THR A 60 1.91 -24.22 8.15
C THR A 60 0.76 -24.00 9.14
N MET A 61 1.03 -23.22 10.18
CA MET A 61 0.08 -22.88 11.22
C MET A 61 -0.52 -21.48 11.04
N VAL A 62 -1.56 -21.20 11.80
CA VAL A 62 -2.27 -19.92 11.80
C VAL A 62 -1.33 -18.79 12.22
N GLU A 63 -0.47 -19.05 13.21
CA GLU A 63 0.49 -18.14 13.81
C GLU A 63 1.57 -17.70 12.81
N ASP A 64 2.00 -18.61 11.93
CA ASP A 64 2.98 -18.33 10.88
C ASP A 64 2.45 -17.26 9.92
N ILE A 65 1.21 -17.42 9.47
CA ILE A 65 0.57 -16.49 8.53
C ILE A 65 0.24 -15.16 9.21
N GLN A 66 -0.14 -15.17 10.49
CA GLN A 66 -0.36 -13.93 11.24
C GLN A 66 0.95 -13.15 11.42
N THR A 67 2.05 -13.83 11.70
CA THR A 67 3.39 -13.23 11.82
C THR A 67 3.83 -12.64 10.48
N TYR A 68 3.68 -13.42 9.40
CA TYR A 68 3.95 -12.96 8.05
C TYR A 68 3.11 -11.74 7.66
N ALA A 69 1.81 -11.75 7.95
CA ALA A 69 0.91 -10.64 7.64
C ALA A 69 1.31 -9.35 8.36
N LYS A 70 1.76 -9.44 9.61
CA LYS A 70 2.29 -8.29 10.37
C LYS A 70 3.58 -7.75 9.75
N ALA A 71 4.49 -8.64 9.34
CA ALA A 71 5.73 -8.25 8.67
C ALA A 71 5.44 -7.50 7.37
N VAL A 72 4.56 -8.04 6.52
CA VAL A 72 4.12 -7.38 5.28
C VAL A 72 3.53 -6.00 5.54
N ASP A 73 2.64 -5.86 6.54
CA ASP A 73 2.01 -4.57 6.86
C ASP A 73 3.03 -3.52 7.33
N ASN A 74 4.01 -3.91 8.15
CA ASN A 74 5.06 -3.00 8.59
C ASN A 74 5.98 -2.59 7.43
N LEU A 75 6.48 -3.55 6.65
CA LEU A 75 7.37 -3.30 5.51
C LEU A 75 6.67 -2.46 4.43
N MET A 76 5.39 -2.71 4.18
CA MET A 76 4.58 -1.89 3.29
C MET A 76 4.50 -0.44 3.77
N LYS A 77 4.32 -0.20 5.08
CA LYS A 77 4.26 1.16 5.64
C LYS A 77 5.59 1.88 5.55
N GLU A 78 6.70 1.18 5.81
CA GLU A 78 8.06 1.70 5.66
C GLU A 78 8.33 2.07 4.19
N TRP A 79 8.07 1.16 3.27
CA TRP A 79 8.21 1.40 1.83
C TRP A 79 7.34 2.59 1.35
N LEU A 80 6.08 2.67 1.79
CA LEU A 80 5.21 3.82 1.46
C LEU A 80 5.76 5.14 2.00
N GLN A 81 6.38 5.13 3.18
CA GLN A 81 6.98 6.32 3.76
C GLN A 81 8.22 6.74 2.96
N GLU A 82 9.07 5.80 2.57
CA GLU A 82 10.22 6.04 1.69
C GLU A 82 9.81 6.60 0.31
N GLU A 83 8.73 6.09 -0.27
CA GLU A 83 8.17 6.62 -1.53
C GLU A 83 7.69 8.08 -1.37
N ILE A 84 7.06 8.42 -0.23
CA ILE A 84 6.66 9.80 0.06
C ILE A 84 7.87 10.72 0.21
N ASP A 85 8.87 10.27 0.96
CA ASP A 85 10.04 11.08 1.31
C ASP A 85 10.99 11.27 0.12
N SER A 86 11.11 10.28 -0.75
CA SER A 86 11.93 10.34 -1.97
C SER A 86 11.24 11.07 -3.14
N SER A 87 9.91 11.10 -3.18
CA SER A 87 9.16 11.67 -4.31
C SER A 87 9.04 13.19 -4.24
N ASP A 88 9.61 13.91 -5.20
CA ASP A 88 9.48 15.38 -5.31
C ASP A 88 8.02 15.84 -5.50
N LYS A 89 7.17 14.94 -5.99
CA LYS A 89 5.73 15.14 -6.15
C LYS A 89 5.03 15.24 -4.79
N LEU A 90 5.43 14.43 -3.83
CA LEU A 90 4.69 14.23 -2.58
C LEU A 90 5.21 15.11 -1.45
N TYR A 91 5.86 16.23 -1.78
CA TYR A 91 6.49 17.14 -0.82
C TYR A 91 5.52 17.65 0.27
N LEU A 92 4.22 17.82 -0.05
CA LEU A 92 3.19 18.23 0.91
C LEU A 92 2.79 17.12 1.89
N LEU A 93 3.15 15.87 1.61
CA LEU A 93 2.90 14.73 2.49
C LEU A 93 4.10 14.43 3.41
N ARG A 94 5.30 14.92 3.09
CA ARG A 94 6.51 14.73 3.90
C ARG A 94 6.34 15.38 5.27
N GLY A 95 6.63 14.63 6.33
CA GLY A 95 6.52 15.11 7.71
C GLY A 95 5.10 15.49 8.16
N ARG A 96 4.07 15.16 7.36
CA ARG A 96 2.69 15.51 7.69
C ARG A 96 2.21 14.76 8.94
N LEU A 97 1.85 15.53 9.96
CA LEU A 97 1.32 15.00 11.21
C LEU A 97 -0.21 14.86 11.14
N GLU A 98 -0.71 13.65 11.41
CA GLU A 98 -2.14 13.42 11.53
C GLU A 98 -2.60 13.60 12.97
N PRO A 99 -3.67 14.37 13.20
CA PRO A 99 -4.22 14.52 14.54
C PRO A 99 -4.78 13.18 15.04
N LYS A 100 -4.58 12.92 16.33
CA LYS A 100 -5.14 11.76 17.02
C LYS A 100 -5.92 12.24 18.23
N LYS A 101 -7.04 11.57 18.50
CA LYS A 101 -7.81 11.85 19.72
C LYS A 101 -6.94 11.51 20.94
N ASP A 102 -6.81 12.47 21.86
CA ASP A 102 -6.12 12.34 23.15
C ASP A 102 -4.63 11.93 23.07
N LYS A 103 -3.98 12.12 21.92
CA LYS A 103 -2.56 11.80 21.69
C LYS A 103 -1.89 12.88 20.84
N PRO A 104 -0.56 13.07 20.96
CA PRO A 104 0.15 13.98 20.07
C PRO A 104 -0.03 13.57 18.61
N PRO A 105 -0.07 14.53 17.68
CA PRO A 105 -0.08 14.24 16.25
C PRO A 105 1.11 13.38 15.85
N THR A 106 0.88 12.41 14.96
CA THR A 106 1.93 11.49 14.50
C THR A 106 1.97 11.44 12.99
N GLN A 107 3.15 11.27 12.43
CA GLN A 107 3.30 10.99 11.01
C GLN A 107 2.78 9.58 10.70
N ILE A 108 1.91 9.49 9.69
CA ILE A 108 1.33 8.23 9.24
C ILE A 108 1.26 8.26 7.70
N ALA A 109 1.96 7.35 7.04
CA ALA A 109 1.98 7.22 5.59
C ALA A 109 0.61 6.79 5.03
N SER A 110 -0.03 5.79 5.67
CA SER A 110 -1.31 5.23 5.23
C SER A 110 -2.38 5.36 6.31
N THR A 111 -3.32 6.28 6.11
CA THR A 111 -4.53 6.44 6.95
C THR A 111 -5.62 7.16 6.18
N MET A 112 -6.88 6.92 6.56
CA MET A 112 -7.99 7.76 6.12
C MET A 112 -7.77 9.17 6.67
N ARG A 113 -7.67 10.15 5.76
CA ARG A 113 -7.31 11.52 6.13
C ARG A 113 -8.52 12.30 6.62
N HIS A 114 -8.33 13.15 7.62
CA HIS A 114 -9.41 13.94 8.25
C HIS A 114 -10.20 14.80 7.26
N TYR A 115 -9.53 15.37 6.26
CA TYR A 115 -10.23 16.19 5.26
C TYR A 115 -11.20 15.38 4.39
N LEU A 116 -11.01 14.06 4.25
CA LEU A 116 -11.94 13.20 3.51
C LEU A 116 -13.24 12.92 4.28
N THR A 117 -13.27 13.18 5.59
CA THR A 117 -14.46 12.99 6.42
C THR A 117 -15.07 14.30 6.90
N MET A 118 -14.25 15.33 7.14
CA MET A 118 -14.71 16.63 7.63
C MET A 118 -15.27 17.53 6.52
N VAL A 119 -14.68 17.49 5.32
CA VAL A 119 -15.15 18.28 4.19
C VAL A 119 -16.38 17.59 3.62
N ARG A 120 -17.54 18.24 3.66
CA ARG A 120 -18.82 17.63 3.23
C ARG A 120 -19.01 17.63 1.71
N THR A 121 -18.32 18.53 1.01
CA THR A 121 -18.47 18.73 -0.43
C THR A 121 -17.45 17.89 -1.18
N GLN A 122 -17.93 16.98 -2.03
CA GLN A 122 -17.10 16.10 -2.85
C GLN A 122 -16.04 16.84 -3.67
N THR A 123 -16.43 17.93 -4.36
CA THR A 123 -15.51 18.73 -5.19
C THR A 123 -14.35 19.33 -4.40
N HIS A 124 -14.58 19.71 -3.14
CA HIS A 124 -13.53 20.22 -2.26
C HIS A 124 -12.61 19.11 -1.77
N GLN A 125 -13.14 17.91 -1.49
CA GLN A 125 -12.31 16.75 -1.15
C GLN A 125 -11.38 16.37 -2.30
N GLU A 126 -11.90 16.39 -3.54
CA GLU A 126 -11.13 16.12 -4.76
C GLU A 126 -10.07 17.19 -4.98
N ALA A 127 -10.42 18.47 -4.86
CA ALA A 127 -9.47 19.57 -4.99
C ALA A 127 -8.32 19.48 -3.96
N LEU A 128 -8.64 19.22 -2.69
CA LEU A 128 -7.63 19.03 -1.64
C LEU A 128 -6.74 17.81 -1.91
N THR A 129 -7.34 16.69 -2.30
CA THR A 129 -6.59 15.49 -2.67
C THR A 129 -5.68 15.77 -3.87
N SER A 130 -6.17 16.52 -4.86
CA SER A 130 -5.40 16.90 -6.03
C SER A 130 -4.22 17.80 -5.69
N ILE A 131 -4.41 18.76 -4.79
CA ILE A 131 -3.33 19.59 -4.24
C ILE A 131 -2.29 18.71 -3.54
N LEU A 132 -2.72 17.88 -2.60
CA LEU A 132 -1.83 17.06 -1.77
C LEU A 132 -1.05 16.01 -2.57
N LEU A 133 -1.66 15.46 -3.62
CA LEU A 133 -1.04 14.47 -4.50
C LEU A 133 -0.43 15.12 -5.74
N SER A 134 -0.31 16.44 -5.82
CA SER A 134 0.33 17.13 -6.95
C SER A 134 -0.25 16.70 -8.32
N THR A 135 -1.57 16.56 -8.40
CA THR A 135 -2.31 16.31 -9.66
C THR A 135 -3.08 17.55 -10.14
N HIS A 136 -2.87 18.68 -9.47
CA HIS A 136 -3.55 19.93 -9.76
C HIS A 136 -2.90 20.69 -10.95
N GLN A 137 -3.64 21.63 -11.53
CA GLN A 137 -3.23 22.42 -12.69
C GLN A 137 -2.46 23.71 -12.32
N LEU A 138 -1.76 23.74 -11.17
CA LEU A 138 -0.94 24.92 -10.85
C LEU A 138 0.42 24.80 -11.54
N ALA A 139 1.05 25.95 -11.82
CA ALA A 139 2.30 26.02 -12.58
C ALA A 139 3.42 25.14 -11.99
N VAL A 140 3.48 25.01 -10.66
CA VAL A 140 4.46 24.17 -9.95
C VAL A 140 4.42 22.68 -10.37
N GLU A 141 3.24 22.19 -10.76
CA GLU A 141 3.08 20.82 -11.27
C GLU A 141 2.97 20.74 -12.79
N ILE A 142 2.36 21.73 -13.47
CA ILE A 142 2.31 21.74 -14.94
C ILE A 142 3.73 21.80 -15.54
N LEU A 143 4.58 22.69 -15.04
CA LEU A 143 5.95 22.89 -15.54
C LEU A 143 6.92 21.75 -15.18
N ARG A 144 6.42 20.74 -14.45
CA ARG A 144 7.17 19.51 -14.21
C ARG A 144 7.11 18.55 -15.40
N TYR A 145 6.00 18.54 -16.14
CA TYR A 145 5.81 17.59 -17.24
C TYR A 145 6.68 18.00 -18.43
N VAL A 146 7.43 17.03 -18.96
CA VAL A 146 8.15 17.19 -20.23
C VAL A 146 7.18 16.92 -21.36
N ASN A 147 7.07 17.85 -22.29
CA ASN A 147 6.37 17.63 -23.56
C ASN A 147 7.25 18.14 -24.71
N HIS A 148 6.81 17.97 -25.95
CA HIS A 148 7.61 18.38 -27.12
C HIS A 148 7.96 19.88 -27.13
N GLU A 149 7.15 20.71 -26.48
CA GLU A 149 7.30 22.18 -26.45
C GLU A 149 8.00 22.68 -25.19
N HIS A 150 8.09 21.88 -24.13
CA HIS A 150 8.59 22.27 -22.82
C HIS A 150 9.55 21.22 -22.25
N GLN A 151 10.77 21.68 -21.98
CA GLN A 151 11.74 20.91 -21.22
C GLN A 151 11.42 20.94 -19.73
N HIS A 152 11.95 19.96 -19.00
CA HIS A 152 11.81 19.90 -17.55
C HIS A 152 12.33 21.19 -16.89
N VAL A 153 11.47 21.89 -16.14
CA VAL A 153 11.86 23.07 -15.36
C VAL A 153 12.20 22.64 -13.92
N PRO A 154 13.39 22.98 -13.38
CA PRO A 154 13.72 22.74 -11.97
C PRO A 154 12.70 23.41 -11.04
N ARG A 155 12.40 22.78 -9.91
CA ARG A 155 11.29 23.15 -9.03
C ARG A 155 11.36 24.60 -8.55
N GLU A 156 12.55 25.04 -8.16
CA GLU A 156 12.89 26.39 -7.72
C GLU A 156 12.59 27.47 -8.76
N ASN A 157 12.54 27.10 -10.05
CA ASN A 157 12.26 27.99 -11.16
C ASN A 157 10.79 27.92 -11.63
N ARG A 158 9.95 27.06 -11.02
CA ARG A 158 8.52 26.94 -11.37
C ARG A 158 7.70 28.02 -10.67
N LEU A 159 7.94 29.27 -11.05
CA LEU A 159 7.26 30.43 -10.49
C LEU A 159 5.76 30.34 -10.80
N CYS A 160 4.95 30.29 -9.75
CA CYS A 160 3.50 30.37 -9.85
C CYS A 160 3.08 31.83 -9.69
N ARG A 161 2.18 32.33 -10.55
CA ARG A 161 1.66 33.71 -10.48
C ARG A 161 0.87 34.01 -9.19
N PHE A 162 0.51 32.96 -8.44
CA PHE A 162 -0.21 33.04 -7.16
C PHE A 162 0.68 32.84 -5.93
N CYS A 163 2.01 32.84 -6.10
CA CYS A 163 2.99 32.66 -5.03
C CYS A 163 4.01 33.81 -5.03
#